data_AF-A0A8S9MJA4-F1
#
_entry.id   AF-A0A8S9MJA4-F1
#
_cell.length_a   1.000
_cell.length_b   1.000
_cell.length_c   1.000
_cell.angle_alpha   90.00
_cell.angle_beta   90.00
_cell.angle_gamma   90.00
#
_symmetry.space_group_name_H-M   'P 1'
#
loop_
_entity.id
_entity.type
_entity.pdbx_description
1 polymer ?
#
loop_
_entity_poly.entity_id
_entity_poly.type
_entity_poly.pdbx_seq_one_letter_code
_entity_poly.pdbx_strand_id
1 'polypeptide(L)'
;MRYGNSTIGGPSTLATFVAVYALFGPTFPGIYDKERGIYALFYPGLSFEFPIPDQYTDCCHDGEVALPLEFSDGTTPVTCRVSIYDKSSDKKVGVGKLMDRASVPPLAPGSLYMEEVHVKLGKELYFTVGGQHMSFGASPQDVWTEIGRPCGIHPKQVDQMVIHSASDLRPKTTLCGDYFYNYFTRGFDILFDGETHKAKKFVLHTNYPGHADFNSYIKCNFVISVGEGETEANRGGNKITPSTNWEQVKEVLGECGPAAIQTQGSTSNPFGSTYVYGYKDVAFEVMKNGHIATITLFQS
;
A
#
# COMPACT_ATOMS: atom_id res chain seq x y z
N MET A 1 -17.50 -2.46 8.38
CA MET A 1 -16.86 -2.39 9.71
C MET A 1 -17.12 -3.69 10.47
N ARG A 2 -16.04 -4.37 10.90
CA ARG A 2 -16.08 -5.54 11.78
C ARG A 2 -15.30 -5.22 13.06
N TYR A 3 -15.73 -5.78 14.18
CA TYR A 3 -15.02 -5.69 15.47
C TYR A 3 -14.99 -7.08 16.09
N GLY A 4 -13.79 -7.60 16.32
CA GLY A 4 -13.58 -9.02 16.60
C GLY A 4 -14.19 -9.89 15.49
N ASN A 5 -15.04 -10.83 15.87
CA ASN A 5 -15.71 -11.73 14.93
C ASN A 5 -17.05 -11.16 14.40
N SER A 6 -17.54 -10.06 14.96
CA SER A 6 -18.86 -9.50 14.67
C SER A 6 -18.83 -8.42 13.59
N THR A 7 -19.85 -8.41 12.73
CA THR A 7 -20.04 -7.37 11.71
C THR A 7 -21.02 -6.32 12.23
N ILE A 8 -20.60 -5.05 12.26
CA ILE A 8 -21.44 -3.95 12.75
C ILE A 8 -22.05 -3.16 11.59
N GLY A 9 -21.30 -3.01 10.50
CA GLY A 9 -21.72 -2.23 9.35
C GLY A 9 -21.16 -2.78 8.05
N GLY A 10 -21.93 -2.76 6.98
CA GLY A 10 -21.53 -3.25 5.67
C GLY A 10 -22.68 -3.17 4.65
N PRO A 11 -22.49 -3.68 3.43
CA PRO A 11 -23.49 -3.59 2.36
C PRO A 11 -24.86 -4.18 2.74
N SER A 12 -24.87 -5.19 3.61
CA SER A 12 -26.07 -5.92 4.06
C SER A 12 -26.40 -5.69 5.53
N THR A 13 -25.70 -4.80 6.24
CA THR A 13 -25.86 -4.60 7.69
C THR A 13 -25.69 -3.13 8.03
N LEU A 14 -26.73 -2.51 8.58
CA LEU A 14 -26.67 -1.13 9.02
C LEU A 14 -26.03 -1.04 10.41
N ALA A 15 -25.11 -0.09 10.59
CA ALA A 15 -24.50 0.20 11.88
C ALA A 15 -25.43 1.11 12.70
N THR A 16 -26.45 0.49 13.32
CA THR A 16 -27.42 1.18 14.17
C THR A 16 -26.87 1.45 15.57
N PHE A 17 -27.47 2.41 16.28
CA PHE A 17 -27.13 2.70 17.66
C PHE A 17 -27.23 1.47 18.55
N VAL A 18 -28.35 0.72 18.46
CA VAL A 18 -28.55 -0.53 19.22
C VAL A 18 -27.45 -1.55 18.92
N ALA A 19 -27.06 -1.74 17.65
CA ALA A 19 -26.01 -2.69 17.28
C ALA A 19 -24.64 -2.28 17.81
N VAL A 20 -24.30 -0.99 17.74
CA VAL A 20 -23.07 -0.43 18.30
C VAL A 20 -23.05 -0.59 19.82
N TYR A 21 -24.14 -0.23 20.49
CA TYR A 21 -24.28 -0.32 21.94
C TYR A 21 -24.22 -1.77 22.44
N ALA A 22 -24.88 -2.70 21.76
CA ALA A 22 -24.86 -4.11 22.09
C ALA A 22 -23.47 -4.74 21.94
N LEU A 23 -22.69 -4.32 20.93
CA LEU A 23 -21.38 -4.92 20.68
C LEU A 23 -20.27 -4.34 21.55
N PHE A 24 -20.19 -3.01 21.68
CA PHE A 24 -19.13 -2.38 22.47
C PHE A 24 -19.48 -2.26 23.96
N GLY A 25 -20.74 -2.54 24.31
CA GLY A 25 -21.23 -2.49 25.68
C GLY A 25 -21.67 -1.09 26.11
N PRO A 26 -22.17 -0.99 27.36
CA PRO A 26 -22.69 0.26 27.89
C PRO A 26 -21.59 1.32 27.94
N THR A 27 -21.91 2.49 27.43
CA THR A 27 -21.08 3.69 27.54
C THR A 27 -21.67 4.62 28.60
N PHE A 28 -20.90 5.63 29.00
CA PHE A 28 -21.52 6.83 29.55
C PHE A 28 -22.51 7.40 28.53
N PRO A 29 -23.60 8.05 28.97
CA PRO A 29 -24.49 8.77 28.07
C PRO A 29 -23.70 9.59 27.05
N GLY A 30 -24.08 9.46 25.78
CA GLY A 30 -23.47 10.21 24.69
C GLY A 30 -23.76 11.70 24.79
N ILE A 31 -23.13 12.47 23.91
CA ILE A 31 -23.30 13.93 23.87
C ILE A 31 -24.19 14.28 22.69
N TYR A 32 -25.29 14.98 22.93
CA TYR A 32 -26.16 15.51 21.89
C TYR A 32 -25.79 16.94 21.52
N ASP A 33 -25.44 17.16 20.25
CA ASP A 33 -25.20 18.46 19.64
C ASP A 33 -26.51 18.97 19.01
N LYS A 34 -27.18 19.92 19.68
CA LYS A 34 -28.44 20.48 19.19
C LYS A 34 -28.27 21.30 17.90
N GLU A 35 -27.12 21.96 17.72
CA GLU A 35 -26.87 22.79 16.54
C GLU A 35 -26.71 21.94 15.28
N ARG A 36 -26.16 20.72 15.44
CA ARG A 36 -25.93 19.79 14.34
C ARG A 36 -26.98 18.68 14.23
N GLY A 37 -27.82 18.51 15.24
CA GLY A 37 -28.75 17.38 15.35
C GLY A 37 -28.03 16.04 15.46
N ILE A 38 -26.86 15.98 16.10
CA ILE A 38 -26.01 14.78 16.14
C ILE A 38 -25.85 14.29 17.58
N TYR A 39 -26.13 13.02 17.82
CA TYR A 39 -25.81 12.31 19.05
C TYR A 39 -24.51 11.52 18.89
N ALA A 40 -23.54 11.70 19.79
CA ALA A 40 -22.24 11.04 19.71
C ALA A 40 -21.99 10.10 20.89
N LEU A 41 -21.67 8.83 20.59
CA LEU A 41 -21.16 7.85 21.55
C LEU A 41 -19.64 7.81 21.54
N PHE A 42 -19.04 7.73 22.73
CA PHE A 42 -17.58 7.73 22.90
C PHE A 42 -17.10 6.45 23.56
N TYR A 43 -16.12 5.83 22.92
CA TYR A 43 -15.37 4.68 23.40
C TYR A 43 -13.88 5.05 23.46
N PRO A 44 -13.04 4.31 24.21
CA PRO A 44 -11.60 4.53 24.20
C PRO A 44 -11.02 4.46 22.77
N GLY A 45 -10.60 5.62 22.23
CA GLY A 45 -10.02 5.76 20.88
C GLY A 45 -10.99 5.66 19.71
N LEU A 46 -12.31 5.65 19.97
CA LEU A 46 -13.34 5.49 18.93
C LEU A 46 -14.58 6.33 19.27
N SER A 47 -15.24 6.91 18.28
CA SER A 47 -16.56 7.53 18.45
C SER A 47 -17.47 7.26 17.28
N PHE A 48 -18.77 7.19 17.58
CA PHE A 48 -19.85 7.02 16.62
C PHE A 48 -20.79 8.20 16.71
N GLU A 49 -21.13 8.76 15.56
CA GLU A 49 -22.10 9.84 15.46
C GLU A 49 -23.36 9.36 14.75
N PHE A 50 -24.50 9.77 15.31
CA PHE A 50 -25.84 9.37 14.93
C PHE A 50 -26.66 10.64 14.67
N PRO A 51 -27.16 10.86 13.44
CA PRO A 51 -28.07 11.96 13.18
C PRO A 51 -29.42 11.67 13.85
N ILE A 52 -29.93 12.66 14.58
CA ILE A 52 -31.23 12.61 15.25
C ILE A 52 -32.19 13.52 14.48
N PRO A 53 -33.27 12.97 13.90
CA PRO A 53 -34.30 13.78 13.26
C PRO A 53 -34.93 14.79 14.22
N ASP A 54 -35.33 15.96 13.71
CA ASP A 54 -35.84 17.07 14.53
C ASP A 54 -37.02 16.67 15.43
N GLN A 55 -37.88 15.77 14.93
CA GLN A 55 -39.03 15.21 15.65
C GLN A 55 -38.68 14.35 16.88
N TYR A 56 -37.41 13.98 17.04
CA TYR A 56 -36.88 13.19 18.16
C TYR A 56 -35.80 13.96 18.95
N THR A 57 -35.69 15.27 18.77
CA THR A 57 -34.72 16.11 19.52
C THR A 57 -34.98 16.10 21.03
N ASP A 58 -36.25 16.03 21.43
CA ASP A 58 -36.69 16.06 22.84
C ASP A 58 -36.27 14.81 23.63
N CYS A 59 -36.11 13.64 22.98
CA CYS A 59 -35.69 12.41 23.66
C CYS A 59 -34.18 12.35 23.97
N CYS A 60 -33.41 13.34 23.48
CA CYS A 60 -31.96 13.39 23.60
C CYS A 60 -31.47 14.48 24.57
N HIS A 61 -32.35 15.07 25.39
CA HIS A 61 -32.00 16.08 26.40
C HIS A 61 -31.64 15.48 27.77
N ASP A 62 -30.63 16.09 28.40
CA ASP A 62 -30.23 15.99 29.80
C ASP A 62 -30.48 14.66 30.53
N GLY A 63 -29.46 13.80 30.55
CA GLY A 63 -29.24 12.79 31.60
C GLY A 63 -30.21 11.61 31.70
N GLU A 64 -31.37 11.68 31.05
CA GLU A 64 -32.43 10.66 31.07
C GLU A 64 -32.65 10.00 29.71
N VAL A 65 -31.61 9.95 28.87
CA VAL A 65 -31.70 9.18 27.63
C VAL A 65 -31.79 7.70 27.98
N ALA A 66 -32.95 7.08 27.71
CA ALA A 66 -33.08 5.62 27.78
C ALA A 66 -32.11 5.00 26.76
N LEU A 67 -31.08 4.33 27.29
CA LEU A 67 -30.10 3.61 26.48
C LEU A 67 -30.48 2.12 26.43
N PRO A 68 -30.43 1.47 25.26
CA PRO A 68 -30.04 2.02 23.96
C PRO A 68 -31.12 2.94 23.34
N LEU A 69 -30.68 3.92 22.54
CA LEU A 69 -31.56 4.90 21.92
C LEU A 69 -32.42 4.26 20.83
N GLU A 70 -33.72 4.18 21.11
CA GLU A 70 -34.79 3.82 20.19
C GLU A 70 -35.81 4.96 20.14
N PHE A 71 -36.25 5.32 18.95
CA PHE A 71 -37.26 6.33 18.73
C PHE A 71 -38.65 5.76 19.03
N SER A 72 -39.65 6.64 19.22
CA SER A 72 -41.02 6.23 19.55
C SER A 72 -41.72 5.41 18.46
N ASP A 73 -41.16 5.38 17.25
CA ASP A 73 -41.60 4.56 16.13
C ASP A 73 -40.94 3.16 16.08
N GLY A 74 -40.08 2.84 17.07
CA GLY A 74 -39.33 1.59 17.15
C GLY A 74 -38.08 1.55 16.27
N THR A 75 -37.75 2.63 15.57
CA THR A 75 -36.51 2.72 14.79
C THR A 75 -35.34 3.19 15.65
N THR A 76 -34.12 2.95 15.19
CA THR A 76 -32.90 3.34 15.90
C THR A 76 -31.97 4.08 14.92
N PRO A 77 -31.29 5.15 15.34
CA PRO A 77 -30.52 5.94 14.41
C PRO A 77 -29.33 5.15 13.86
N VAL A 78 -29.03 5.39 12.58
CA VAL A 78 -27.91 4.74 11.87
C VAL A 78 -26.70 5.66 11.94
N THR A 79 -25.53 5.10 12.21
CA THR A 79 -24.30 5.90 12.29
C THR A 79 -23.99 6.57 10.94
N CYS A 80 -23.70 7.86 10.98
CA CYS A 80 -23.30 8.62 9.79
C CYS A 80 -21.78 8.83 9.74
N ARG A 81 -21.10 8.79 10.89
CA ARG A 81 -19.66 9.00 10.98
C ARG A 81 -19.04 8.17 12.11
N VAL A 82 -17.91 7.56 11.79
CA VAL A 82 -17.05 6.83 12.74
C VAL A 82 -15.69 7.53 12.76
N SER A 83 -15.20 7.88 13.95
CA SER A 83 -13.88 8.51 14.11
C SER A 83 -12.99 7.66 14.99
N ILE A 84 -11.74 7.44 14.56
CA ILE A 84 -10.70 6.75 15.32
C ILE A 84 -9.68 7.78 15.75
N TYR A 85 -9.30 7.79 17.02
CA TYR A 85 -8.41 8.80 17.59
C TYR A 85 -7.50 8.24 18.67
N ASP A 86 -6.38 8.92 18.90
CA ASP A 86 -5.46 8.56 19.95
C ASP A 86 -6.02 8.95 21.32
N LYS A 87 -6.11 7.95 22.22
CA LYS A 87 -6.55 8.12 23.61
C LYS A 87 -5.54 8.95 24.43
N SER A 88 -4.28 9.06 24.00
CA SER A 88 -3.22 9.77 24.74
C SER A 88 -3.54 11.26 24.94
N SER A 89 -4.27 11.85 23.99
CA SER A 89 -4.88 13.15 24.17
C SER A 89 -6.24 12.93 24.81
N ASP A 90 -6.50 13.49 25.99
CA ASP A 90 -7.82 13.47 26.66
C ASP A 90 -8.93 14.22 25.85
N LYS A 91 -8.65 14.49 24.58
CA LYS A 91 -9.51 15.09 23.58
C LYS A 91 -10.44 14.01 23.02
N LYS A 92 -11.65 13.91 23.59
CA LYS A 92 -12.77 13.22 22.92
C LYS A 92 -12.97 13.83 21.53
N VAL A 93 -12.93 13.02 20.48
CA VAL A 93 -13.12 13.42 19.08
C VAL A 93 -14.55 13.14 18.65
N GLY A 94 -15.27 14.20 18.28
CA GLY A 94 -16.71 14.19 18.00
C GLY A 94 -17.41 15.38 18.67
N VAL A 95 -18.52 15.84 18.06
CA VAL A 95 -19.35 17.01 18.45
C VAL A 95 -18.58 18.34 18.50
N GLY A 96 -18.82 19.21 17.51
CA GLY A 96 -18.37 20.61 17.50
C GLY A 96 -16.86 20.89 17.41
N LYS A 97 -15.98 19.93 17.74
CA LYS A 97 -14.52 20.16 17.81
C LYS A 97 -13.84 20.15 16.44
N LEU A 98 -12.98 21.14 16.20
CA LEU A 98 -12.01 21.13 15.10
C LEU A 98 -11.08 19.91 15.27
N MET A 99 -11.05 19.05 14.26
CA MET A 99 -10.16 17.90 14.24
C MET A 99 -8.80 18.34 13.70
N ASP A 100 -7.74 18.15 14.47
CA ASP A 100 -6.40 18.17 13.91
C ASP A 100 -6.24 16.90 13.06
N ARG A 101 -5.86 17.06 11.79
CA ARG A 101 -5.58 15.94 10.90
C ARG A 101 -4.49 15.08 11.54
N ALA A 102 -4.71 13.77 11.63
CA ALA A 102 -3.71 12.85 12.16
C ALA A 102 -2.37 13.08 11.45
N SER A 103 -1.35 13.48 12.22
CA SER A 103 0.01 13.58 11.72
C SER A 103 0.62 12.19 11.64
N VAL A 104 1.37 11.92 10.57
CA VAL A 104 2.15 10.67 10.48
C VAL A 104 3.10 10.61 11.68
N PRO A 105 3.19 9.48 12.40
CA PRO A 105 4.13 9.33 13.50
C PRO A 105 5.55 9.71 13.05
N PRO A 106 6.31 10.48 13.85
CA PRO A 106 7.67 10.84 13.48
C PRO A 106 8.51 9.56 13.35
N LEU A 107 9.21 9.42 12.23
CA LEU A 107 10.15 8.33 12.04
C LEU A 107 11.41 8.60 12.86
N ALA A 108 12.05 7.53 13.34
CA ALA A 108 13.36 7.65 13.98
C ALA A 108 14.37 8.29 13.00
N PRO A 109 15.31 9.12 13.47
CA PRO A 109 16.36 9.67 12.63
C PRO A 109 17.10 8.55 11.85
N GLY A 110 17.22 8.71 10.53
CA GLY A 110 17.84 7.70 9.66
C GLY A 110 16.97 6.49 9.31
N SER A 111 15.67 6.50 9.64
CA SER A 111 14.75 5.44 9.23
C SER A 111 14.63 5.35 7.71
N LEU A 112 14.71 4.12 7.18
CA LEU A 112 14.57 3.83 5.75
C LEU A 112 13.12 3.53 5.34
N TYR A 113 12.17 3.50 6.29
CA TYR A 113 10.80 3.01 6.06
C TYR A 113 10.01 3.81 5.01
N MET A 114 10.29 5.10 4.88
CA MET A 114 9.69 6.01 3.90
C MET A 114 10.75 6.65 2.97
N GLU A 115 11.90 6.01 2.82
CA GLU A 115 12.91 6.46 1.87
C GLU A 115 12.34 6.46 0.45
N GLU A 116 12.44 7.60 -0.24
CA GLU A 116 12.12 7.68 -1.66
C GLU A 116 13.29 7.14 -2.49
N VAL A 117 12.95 6.33 -3.51
CA VAL A 117 13.92 5.76 -4.45
C VAL A 117 13.65 6.34 -5.83
N HIS A 118 14.48 7.28 -6.27
CA HIS A 118 14.30 7.88 -7.59
C HIS A 118 14.87 6.94 -8.66
N VAL A 119 14.04 6.65 -9.66
CA VAL A 119 14.38 5.71 -10.73
C VAL A 119 14.64 6.50 -12.01
N LYS A 120 15.85 6.37 -12.55
CA LYS A 120 16.16 6.77 -13.92
C LYS A 120 16.19 5.51 -14.79
N LEU A 121 15.15 5.34 -15.62
CA LEU A 121 14.97 4.16 -16.47
C LEU A 121 16.23 3.86 -17.28
N GLY A 122 16.63 2.59 -17.31
CA GLY A 122 17.82 2.10 -18.03
C GLY A 122 19.18 2.59 -17.51
N LYS A 123 19.23 3.33 -16.39
CA LYS A 123 20.47 3.94 -15.87
C LYS A 123 20.76 3.55 -14.43
N GLU A 124 20.00 4.09 -13.47
CA GLU A 124 20.34 4.01 -12.05
C GLU A 124 19.13 4.20 -11.13
N LEU A 125 19.30 3.75 -9.88
CA LEU A 125 18.48 4.08 -8.72
C LEU A 125 19.23 5.09 -7.84
N TYR A 126 18.49 6.04 -7.27
CA TYR A 126 19.01 7.00 -6.29
C TYR A 126 18.22 6.93 -4.98
N PHE A 127 18.92 6.71 -3.87
CA PHE A 127 18.37 6.54 -2.53
C PHE A 127 18.47 7.86 -1.75
N THR A 128 17.32 8.42 -1.32
CA THR A 128 17.27 9.79 -0.78
C THR A 128 17.83 9.96 0.62
N VAL A 129 17.80 8.94 1.49
CA VAL A 129 18.23 9.08 2.89
C VAL A 129 19.76 9.10 2.98
N GLY A 130 20.44 8.26 2.21
CA GLY A 130 21.90 8.19 2.23
C GLY A 130 22.59 8.79 1.00
N GLY A 131 21.85 9.26 -0.01
CA GLY A 131 22.41 9.88 -1.21
C GLY A 131 23.15 8.90 -2.13
N GLN A 132 22.92 7.60 -1.98
CA GLN A 132 23.61 6.57 -2.77
C GLN A 132 23.02 6.41 -4.16
N HIS A 133 23.90 6.07 -5.10
CA HIS A 133 23.54 5.76 -6.48
C HIS A 133 23.82 4.28 -6.76
N MET A 134 22.91 3.65 -7.48
CA MET A 134 23.04 2.25 -7.87
C MET A 134 22.74 2.09 -9.35
N SER A 135 23.80 1.95 -10.14
CA SER A 135 23.70 1.80 -11.59
C SER A 135 23.55 0.33 -12.01
N PHE A 136 23.00 0.11 -13.19
CA PHE A 136 23.20 -1.17 -13.89
C PHE A 136 24.70 -1.45 -14.07
N GLY A 137 25.09 -2.72 -14.02
CA GLY A 137 26.50 -3.12 -14.09
C GLY A 137 27.29 -2.95 -12.79
N ALA A 138 26.67 -2.56 -11.67
CA ALA A 138 27.35 -2.57 -10.37
C ALA A 138 27.76 -4.01 -9.97
N SER A 139 28.96 -4.17 -9.40
CA SER A 139 29.38 -5.44 -8.80
C SER A 139 28.76 -5.63 -7.41
N PRO A 140 28.73 -6.87 -6.86
CA PRO A 140 28.33 -7.10 -5.49
C PRO A 140 29.12 -6.27 -4.48
N GLN A 141 30.41 -6.03 -4.72
CA GLN A 141 31.26 -5.21 -3.86
C GLN A 141 30.83 -3.74 -3.87
N ASP A 142 30.49 -3.20 -5.04
CA ASP A 142 29.97 -1.84 -5.18
C ASP A 142 28.64 -1.71 -4.42
N VAL A 143 27.73 -2.66 -4.63
CA VAL A 143 26.44 -2.71 -3.95
C VAL A 143 26.60 -2.76 -2.43
N TRP A 144 27.51 -3.58 -1.91
CA TRP A 144 27.75 -3.65 -0.47
C TRP A 144 28.35 -2.37 0.10
N THR A 145 29.17 -1.68 -0.68
CA THR A 145 29.77 -0.39 -0.29
C THR A 145 28.71 0.69 -0.18
N GLU A 146 27.76 0.72 -1.11
CA GLU A 146 26.70 1.73 -1.15
C GLU A 146 25.58 1.45 -0.12
N ILE A 147 24.99 0.25 -0.12
CA ILE A 147 23.75 -0.02 0.62
C ILE A 147 23.87 -1.10 1.69
N GLY A 148 25.05 -1.70 1.83
CA GLY A 148 25.33 -2.76 2.80
C GLY A 148 24.98 -4.16 2.30
N ARG A 149 24.99 -5.13 3.23
CA ARG A 149 24.72 -6.54 2.92
C ARG A 149 23.22 -6.77 2.68
N PRO A 150 22.85 -7.65 1.72
CA PRO A 150 21.47 -8.05 1.52
C PRO A 150 20.94 -8.86 2.70
N CYS A 151 19.62 -8.86 2.86
CA CYS A 151 18.93 -9.69 3.84
C CYS A 151 18.94 -11.17 3.45
N GLY A 152 18.93 -11.47 2.14
CA GLY A 152 18.97 -12.83 1.60
C GLY A 152 19.69 -12.90 0.26
N ILE A 153 20.26 -14.06 -0.04
CA ILE A 153 20.89 -14.36 -1.33
C ILE A 153 20.29 -15.67 -1.84
N HIS A 154 19.69 -15.64 -3.02
CA HIS A 154 19.02 -16.81 -3.60
C HIS A 154 19.45 -17.05 -5.04
N PRO A 155 19.83 -18.27 -5.42
CA PRO A 155 20.09 -18.59 -6.82
C PRO A 155 18.80 -18.46 -7.62
N LYS A 156 18.88 -17.92 -8.83
CA LYS A 156 17.74 -17.91 -9.75
C LYS A 156 17.47 -19.35 -10.17
N GLN A 157 16.29 -19.87 -9.81
CA GLN A 157 15.87 -21.19 -10.26
C GLN A 157 15.69 -21.18 -11.79
N VAL A 158 16.00 -22.31 -12.42
CA VAL A 158 15.99 -22.45 -13.88
C VAL A 158 14.63 -22.07 -14.44
N ASP A 159 14.65 -21.12 -15.36
CA ASP A 159 13.47 -20.63 -16.05
C ASP A 159 12.90 -21.74 -16.96
N GLN A 160 11.66 -22.16 -16.70
CA GLN A 160 10.97 -23.17 -17.50
C GLN A 160 10.77 -22.73 -18.96
N MET A 161 10.87 -21.43 -19.28
CA MET A 161 10.80 -20.93 -20.65
C MET A 161 12.07 -21.19 -21.47
N VAL A 162 13.24 -21.42 -20.84
CA VAL A 162 14.50 -21.73 -21.54
C VAL A 162 14.39 -23.03 -22.34
N ILE A 163 13.47 -23.91 -21.96
CA ILE A 163 13.23 -25.19 -22.63
C ILE A 163 12.58 -24.99 -24.03
N HIS A 164 11.98 -23.83 -24.29
CA HIS A 164 11.27 -23.51 -25.53
C HIS A 164 12.03 -22.57 -26.48
N SER A 165 13.21 -22.07 -26.11
CA SER A 165 14.06 -21.26 -26.99
C SER A 165 14.79 -22.16 -28.00
N ALA A 166 14.22 -22.32 -29.19
CA ALA A 166 14.73 -23.19 -30.25
C ALA A 166 16.04 -22.69 -30.92
N SER A 167 16.60 -21.55 -30.50
CA SER A 167 17.62 -20.81 -31.26
C SER A 167 19.00 -20.72 -30.61
N ASP A 168 19.19 -21.18 -29.37
CA ASP A 168 20.44 -20.92 -28.64
C ASP A 168 21.44 -22.08 -28.84
N LEU A 169 22.52 -21.83 -29.58
CA LEU A 169 23.60 -22.78 -29.91
C LEU A 169 24.59 -23.03 -28.75
N ARG A 170 24.31 -22.50 -27.55
CA ARG A 170 25.19 -22.69 -26.38
C ARG A 170 25.06 -24.11 -25.82
N PRO A 171 26.17 -24.73 -25.35
CA PRO A 171 26.11 -26.05 -24.73
C PRO A 171 25.12 -26.01 -23.56
N LYS A 172 24.26 -27.04 -23.47
CA LYS A 172 23.26 -27.24 -22.41
C LYS A 172 23.93 -27.40 -21.03
N THR A 173 24.43 -26.32 -20.44
CA THR A 173 24.62 -26.26 -18.99
C THR A 173 23.30 -25.78 -18.39
N THR A 174 22.60 -26.69 -17.73
CA THR A 174 21.30 -26.53 -17.05
C THR A 174 21.33 -25.57 -15.84
N LEU A 175 22.32 -24.69 -15.74
CA LEU A 175 22.55 -23.83 -14.58
C LEU A 175 22.42 -22.37 -15.01
N CYS A 176 21.26 -21.76 -14.72
CA CYS A 176 21.17 -20.31 -14.65
C CYS A 176 22.01 -19.88 -13.44
N GLY A 177 23.23 -19.40 -13.69
CA GLY A 177 24.15 -18.97 -12.63
C GLY A 177 23.74 -17.65 -11.96
N ASP A 178 22.72 -16.98 -12.50
CA ASP A 178 22.20 -15.72 -11.95
C ASP A 178 21.72 -15.92 -10.51
N TYR A 179 21.84 -14.88 -9.70
CA TYR A 179 21.40 -14.90 -8.30
C TYR A 179 20.81 -13.55 -7.89
N PHE A 180 19.91 -13.60 -6.92
CA PHE A 180 19.26 -12.44 -6.34
C PHE A 180 19.92 -12.04 -5.03
N TYR A 181 20.08 -10.75 -4.84
CA TYR A 181 20.23 -10.13 -3.53
C TYR A 181 18.90 -9.52 -3.13
N ASN A 182 18.34 -9.95 -2.01
CA ASN A 182 17.07 -9.48 -1.50
C ASN A 182 17.27 -8.47 -0.36
N TYR A 183 16.72 -7.28 -0.50
CA TYR A 183 16.70 -6.25 0.53
C TYR A 183 15.27 -6.07 1.06
N PHE A 184 14.77 -7.05 1.81
CA PHE A 184 13.42 -7.05 2.38
C PHE A 184 13.10 -5.75 3.14
N THR A 185 14.07 -5.20 3.87
CA THR A 185 13.92 -3.97 4.65
C THR A 185 13.97 -2.68 3.83
N ARG A 186 14.32 -2.76 2.53
CA ARG A 186 14.30 -1.63 1.60
C ARG A 186 13.28 -1.82 0.47
N GLY A 187 12.66 -2.99 0.39
CA GLY A 187 11.60 -3.27 -0.57
C GLY A 187 12.07 -3.55 -1.99
N PHE A 188 13.30 -4.01 -2.19
CA PHE A 188 13.77 -4.32 -3.54
C PHE A 188 14.75 -5.49 -3.60
N ASP A 189 14.89 -6.04 -4.80
CA ASP A 189 15.85 -7.07 -5.14
C ASP A 189 16.78 -6.62 -6.27
N ILE A 190 17.98 -7.19 -6.29
CA ILE A 190 18.94 -7.02 -7.37
C ILE A 190 19.21 -8.40 -7.97
N LEU A 191 18.98 -8.55 -9.26
CA LEU A 191 19.43 -9.72 -10.01
C LEU A 191 20.85 -9.46 -10.51
N PHE A 192 21.77 -10.37 -10.21
CA PHE A 192 23.12 -10.39 -10.75
C PHE A 192 23.23 -11.43 -11.85
N ASP A 193 24.01 -11.10 -12.86
CA ASP A 193 24.44 -12.02 -13.89
C ASP A 193 25.42 -13.07 -13.33
N GLY A 194 25.17 -14.35 -13.62
CA GLY A 194 25.95 -15.45 -13.07
C GLY A 194 27.39 -15.57 -13.59
N GLU A 195 27.69 -14.98 -14.75
CA GLU A 195 29.01 -15.06 -15.37
C GLU A 195 29.85 -13.81 -15.02
N THR A 196 29.25 -12.64 -15.20
CA THR A 196 29.96 -11.36 -15.01
C THR A 196 29.87 -10.83 -13.57
N HIS A 197 28.96 -11.35 -12.75
CA HIS A 197 28.64 -10.81 -11.42
C HIS A 197 28.27 -9.33 -11.47
N LYS A 198 27.45 -8.94 -12.46
CA LYS A 198 27.04 -7.56 -12.69
C LYS A 198 25.52 -7.41 -12.51
N ALA A 199 25.08 -6.34 -11.87
CA ALA A 199 23.67 -6.06 -11.66
C ALA A 199 22.96 -5.87 -13.01
N LYS A 200 21.98 -6.73 -13.31
CA LYS A 200 21.25 -6.76 -14.60
C LYS A 200 19.80 -6.31 -14.49
N LYS A 201 19.16 -6.53 -13.33
CA LYS A 201 17.79 -6.10 -13.07
C LYS A 201 17.61 -5.62 -11.63
N PHE A 202 16.71 -4.67 -11.44
CA PHE A 202 16.22 -4.26 -10.13
C PHE A 202 14.73 -4.55 -10.04
N VAL A 203 14.27 -5.18 -8.96
CA VAL A 203 12.85 -5.46 -8.73
C VAL A 203 12.40 -4.67 -7.52
N LEU A 204 11.44 -3.74 -7.69
CA LEU A 204 10.93 -2.88 -6.63
C LEU A 204 9.55 -3.37 -6.20
N HIS A 205 9.35 -3.60 -4.91
CA HIS A 205 8.14 -4.17 -4.32
C HIS A 205 7.30 -3.08 -3.64
N THR A 206 6.00 -3.05 -3.90
CA THR A 206 5.10 -2.03 -3.34
C THR A 206 4.38 -2.47 -2.06
N ASN A 207 4.47 -3.76 -1.71
CA ASN A 207 3.84 -4.36 -0.53
C ASN A 207 2.31 -4.12 -0.45
N TYR A 208 1.60 -4.23 -1.58
CA TYR A 208 0.13 -4.14 -1.58
C TYR A 208 -0.54 -5.38 -0.98
N PRO A 209 -1.56 -5.21 -0.12
CA PRO A 209 -2.38 -6.32 0.34
C PRO A 209 -3.04 -7.06 -0.83
N GLY A 210 -3.06 -8.39 -0.76
CA GLY A 210 -3.59 -9.23 -1.83
C GLY A 210 -2.56 -9.61 -2.89
N HIS A 211 -1.29 -9.24 -2.71
CA HIS A 211 -0.18 -9.83 -3.46
C HIS A 211 0.40 -11.03 -2.70
N ALA A 212 0.99 -12.00 -3.40
CA ALA A 212 1.59 -13.17 -2.77
C ALA A 212 2.75 -12.80 -1.82
N ASP A 213 3.51 -11.75 -2.18
CA ASP A 213 4.65 -11.25 -1.39
C ASP A 213 4.25 -10.19 -0.35
N PHE A 214 2.95 -10.04 -0.06
CA PHE A 214 2.51 -9.11 0.97
C PHE A 214 3.13 -9.48 2.32
N ASN A 215 3.69 -8.47 3.01
CA ASN A 215 4.42 -8.58 4.27
C ASN A 215 5.78 -9.31 4.18
N SER A 216 6.22 -9.73 3.00
CA SER A 216 7.59 -10.22 2.77
C SER A 216 8.59 -9.07 2.62
N TYR A 217 8.13 -7.92 2.11
CA TYR A 217 8.95 -6.74 1.83
C TYR A 217 8.36 -5.49 2.48
N ILE A 218 9.23 -4.56 2.91
CA ILE A 218 8.83 -3.17 3.15
C ILE A 218 8.48 -2.53 1.80
N LYS A 219 7.55 -1.58 1.79
CA LYS A 219 7.17 -0.85 0.57
C LYS A 219 8.36 -0.01 0.08
N CYS A 220 8.80 -0.24 -1.15
CA CYS A 220 9.72 0.66 -1.84
C CYS A 220 8.94 1.88 -2.38
N ASN A 221 9.28 3.08 -1.89
CA ASN A 221 8.63 4.33 -2.30
C ASN A 221 9.32 4.90 -3.55
N PHE A 222 9.24 4.17 -4.66
CA PHE A 222 9.90 4.59 -5.88
C PHE A 222 9.26 5.81 -6.52
N VAL A 223 10.04 6.58 -7.28
CA VAL A 223 9.57 7.67 -8.11
C VAL A 223 10.23 7.57 -9.48
N ILE A 224 9.45 7.19 -10.50
CA ILE A 224 9.90 7.19 -11.89
C ILE A 224 9.52 8.54 -12.49
N SER A 225 10.51 9.27 -13.00
CA SER A 225 10.28 10.53 -13.71
C SER A 225 10.24 10.26 -15.21
N VAL A 226 9.11 10.55 -15.87
CA VAL A 226 8.90 10.33 -17.31
C VAL A 226 8.91 11.69 -18.02
N GLY A 227 9.94 11.96 -18.83
CA GLY A 227 10.10 13.19 -19.60
C GLY A 227 11.55 13.63 -19.75
N GLU A 228 11.94 14.11 -20.93
CA GLU A 228 13.31 14.56 -21.26
C GLU A 228 13.58 15.98 -20.74
N GLY A 229 14.68 16.15 -19.99
CA GLY A 229 15.32 17.46 -19.74
C GLY A 229 15.35 17.89 -18.27
N GLU A 230 16.56 18.13 -17.76
CA GLU A 230 16.86 18.63 -16.40
C GLU A 230 16.34 20.06 -16.11
N THR A 231 15.64 20.70 -17.05
CA THR A 231 15.29 22.14 -17.00
C THR A 231 13.82 22.50 -16.75
N GLU A 232 12.89 21.54 -16.65
CA GLU A 232 11.46 21.85 -16.39
C GLU A 232 10.84 21.12 -15.18
N ALA A 233 11.64 20.88 -14.14
CA ALA A 233 11.23 20.17 -12.92
C ALA A 233 10.10 20.84 -12.08
N ASN A 234 9.58 22.01 -12.49
CA ASN A 234 8.66 22.83 -11.68
C ASN A 234 7.22 22.95 -12.21
N ARG A 235 6.80 22.18 -13.22
CA ARG A 235 5.38 22.04 -13.59
C ARG A 235 4.95 20.58 -13.60
N GLY A 236 4.48 20.09 -12.45
CA GLY A 236 3.61 18.89 -12.33
C GLY A 236 4.00 17.68 -13.19
N GLY A 237 5.30 17.38 -13.30
CA GLY A 237 5.80 16.37 -14.24
C GLY A 237 5.20 14.99 -13.98
N ASN A 238 4.96 14.25 -15.05
CA ASN A 238 4.42 12.89 -15.05
C ASN A 238 5.32 11.94 -14.22
N LYS A 239 4.99 11.79 -12.94
CA LYS A 239 5.68 10.91 -12.00
C LYS A 239 4.86 9.66 -11.75
N ILE A 240 5.50 8.50 -11.84
CA ILE A 240 4.90 7.22 -11.47
C ILE A 240 5.44 6.84 -10.10
N THR A 241 4.52 6.55 -9.18
CA THR A 241 4.80 6.16 -7.80
C THR A 241 4.07 4.84 -7.49
N PRO A 242 4.36 4.15 -6.38
CA PRO A 242 3.61 2.97 -5.99
C PRO A 242 2.09 3.19 -5.90
N SER A 243 1.67 4.42 -5.59
CA SER A 243 0.25 4.78 -5.43
C SER A 243 -0.44 5.15 -6.75
N THR A 244 0.30 5.24 -7.86
CA THR A 244 -0.26 5.53 -9.19
C THR A 244 -1.08 4.33 -9.66
N ASN A 245 -2.31 4.57 -10.12
CA ASN A 245 -3.16 3.51 -10.66
C ASN A 245 -2.70 3.11 -12.07
N TRP A 246 -2.92 1.85 -12.44
CA TRP A 246 -2.53 1.34 -13.75
C TRP A 246 -3.05 2.15 -14.95
N GLU A 247 -4.29 2.66 -14.90
CA GLU A 247 -4.82 3.49 -15.99
C GLU A 247 -4.03 4.80 -16.14
N GLN A 248 -3.62 5.41 -15.02
CA GLN A 248 -2.77 6.61 -15.03
C GLN A 248 -1.37 6.31 -15.56
N VAL A 249 -0.84 5.11 -15.33
CA VAL A 249 0.45 4.68 -15.90
C VAL A 249 0.37 4.63 -17.43
N LYS A 250 -0.74 4.10 -17.99
CA LYS A 250 -0.95 4.08 -19.45
C LYS A 250 -1.13 5.48 -20.02
N GLU A 251 -1.78 6.40 -19.30
CA GLU A 251 -1.88 7.80 -19.72
C GLU A 251 -0.49 8.46 -19.80
N VAL A 252 0.41 8.12 -18.87
CA VAL A 252 1.77 8.67 -18.81
C VAL A 252 2.72 8.05 -19.83
N LEU A 253 2.71 6.72 -19.98
CA LEU A 253 3.66 5.97 -20.81
C LEU A 253 3.12 5.60 -22.21
N GLY A 254 1.83 5.80 -22.44
CA GLY A 254 1.12 5.33 -23.62
C GLY A 254 0.62 3.90 -23.50
N GLU A 255 -0.13 3.44 -24.50
CA GLU A 255 -0.59 2.06 -24.61
C GLU A 255 0.59 1.10 -24.85
N CYS A 256 0.58 -0.04 -24.16
CA CYS A 256 1.60 -1.08 -24.30
C CYS A 256 1.07 -2.32 -25.04
N GLY A 257 1.99 -3.24 -25.36
CA GLY A 257 1.63 -4.55 -25.91
C GLY A 257 0.81 -5.43 -24.95
N PRO A 258 0.41 -6.63 -25.40
CA PRO A 258 -0.37 -7.56 -24.58
C PRO A 258 0.37 -7.94 -23.30
N ALA A 259 -0.35 -8.04 -22.20
CA ALA A 259 0.20 -8.43 -20.91
C ALA A 259 0.57 -9.93 -20.89
N ALA A 260 1.68 -10.27 -20.26
CA ALA A 260 1.95 -11.65 -19.85
C ALA A 260 1.19 -11.95 -18.56
N ILE A 261 0.62 -13.15 -18.44
CA ILE A 261 -0.04 -13.58 -17.20
C ILE A 261 1.02 -14.22 -16.31
N GLN A 262 1.17 -13.69 -15.10
CA GLN A 262 2.06 -14.23 -14.09
C GLN A 262 1.23 -14.99 -13.04
N THR A 263 1.42 -16.31 -12.99
CA THR A 263 0.97 -17.16 -11.91
C THR A 263 2.21 -17.52 -11.09
N GLN A 264 2.26 -17.09 -9.82
CA GLN A 264 3.39 -17.26 -8.89
C GLN A 264 3.65 -18.74 -8.49
N GLY A 265 3.51 -19.70 -9.41
CA GLY A 265 3.90 -21.12 -9.29
C GLY A 265 3.20 -21.95 -8.21
N SER A 266 2.52 -21.30 -7.28
CA SER A 266 1.90 -21.90 -6.11
C SER A 266 0.43 -22.19 -6.39
N THR A 267 0.05 -23.46 -6.26
CA THR A 267 -1.35 -23.92 -6.24
C THR A 267 -2.14 -23.35 -5.06
N SER A 268 -1.49 -22.69 -4.10
CA SER A 268 -2.10 -22.14 -2.89
C SER A 268 -2.20 -20.62 -2.86
N ASN A 269 -1.84 -19.88 -3.92
CA ASN A 269 -2.02 -18.41 -3.92
C ASN A 269 -3.52 -18.05 -3.94
N PRO A 270 -4.09 -17.51 -2.85
CA PRO A 270 -5.52 -17.24 -2.76
C PRO A 270 -5.94 -15.99 -3.57
N PHE A 271 -4.98 -15.18 -4.02
CA PHE A 271 -5.24 -13.90 -4.68
C PHE A 271 -5.28 -14.00 -6.21
N GLY A 272 -4.83 -15.13 -6.76
CA GLY A 272 -4.82 -15.40 -8.20
C GLY A 272 -3.63 -14.76 -8.94
N SER A 273 -3.72 -14.73 -10.26
CA SER A 273 -2.68 -14.22 -11.15
C SER A 273 -2.60 -12.70 -11.20
N THR A 274 -1.40 -12.21 -11.52
CA THR A 274 -1.09 -10.82 -11.86
C THR A 274 -0.81 -10.69 -13.38
N TYR A 275 -0.76 -9.46 -13.86
CA TYR A 275 -0.49 -9.14 -15.26
C TYR A 275 0.81 -8.35 -15.38
N VAL A 276 1.72 -8.78 -16.25
CA VAL A 276 3.02 -8.13 -16.47
C VAL A 276 2.99 -7.40 -17.80
N TYR A 277 3.23 -6.09 -17.76
CA TYR A 277 3.23 -5.20 -18.91
C TYR A 277 4.63 -4.63 -19.12
N GLY A 278 5.19 -4.81 -20.32
CA GLY A 278 6.53 -4.36 -20.66
C GLY A 278 6.52 -3.01 -21.40
N TYR A 279 7.41 -2.12 -20.98
CA TYR A 279 7.82 -0.90 -21.69
C TYR A 279 9.34 -0.94 -21.92
N LYS A 280 9.87 0.11 -22.53
CA LYS A 280 11.32 0.28 -22.67
C LYS A 280 11.96 0.45 -21.28
N ASP A 281 12.91 -0.42 -20.96
CA ASP A 281 13.71 -0.43 -19.72
C ASP A 281 12.93 -0.67 -18.40
N VAL A 282 11.63 -0.98 -18.48
CA VAL A 282 10.78 -1.27 -17.31
C VAL A 282 9.62 -2.21 -17.63
N ALA A 283 9.29 -3.09 -16.69
CA ALA A 283 8.08 -3.89 -16.70
C ALA A 283 7.30 -3.68 -15.39
N PHE A 284 5.97 -3.61 -15.50
CA PHE A 284 5.06 -3.43 -14.38
C PHE A 284 4.27 -4.72 -14.16
N GLU A 285 4.33 -5.27 -12.96
CA GLU A 285 3.41 -6.30 -12.50
C GLU A 285 2.21 -5.63 -11.83
N VAL A 286 1.01 -5.92 -12.33
CA VAL A 286 -0.22 -5.25 -11.96
C VAL A 286 -1.23 -6.28 -11.46
N MET A 287 -1.83 -5.99 -10.33
CA MET A 287 -2.89 -6.80 -9.73
C MET A 287 -4.23 -6.55 -10.42
N LYS A 288 -5.19 -7.47 -10.25
CA LYS A 288 -6.54 -7.35 -10.84
C LYS A 288 -7.32 -6.09 -10.43
N ASN A 289 -6.96 -5.47 -9.31
CA ASN A 289 -7.54 -4.23 -8.81
C ASN A 289 -6.87 -2.96 -9.39
N GLY A 290 -5.92 -3.10 -10.33
CA GLY A 290 -5.23 -1.99 -10.98
C GLY A 290 -4.09 -1.36 -10.16
N HIS A 291 -3.71 -1.97 -9.03
CA HIS A 291 -2.52 -1.55 -8.27
C HIS A 291 -1.25 -2.24 -8.78
N ILE A 292 -0.14 -1.50 -8.75
CA ILE A 292 1.19 -2.00 -9.13
C ILE A 292 1.73 -2.85 -7.99
N ALA A 293 1.95 -4.14 -8.20
CA ALA A 293 2.56 -5.04 -7.22
C ALA A 293 4.08 -4.92 -7.20
N THR A 294 4.70 -5.01 -8.37
CA THR A 294 6.14 -4.93 -8.52
C THR A 294 6.52 -4.18 -9.80
N ILE A 295 7.72 -3.59 -9.80
CA ILE A 295 8.34 -3.02 -10.98
C ILE A 295 9.67 -3.70 -11.21
N THR A 296 9.90 -4.23 -12.40
CA THR A 296 11.19 -4.77 -12.82
C THR A 296 11.85 -3.81 -13.79
N LEU A 297 12.99 -3.26 -13.38
CA LEU A 297 13.83 -2.38 -14.18
C LEU A 297 14.95 -3.20 -14.82
N PHE A 298 15.23 -2.92 -16.08
CA PHE A 298 16.29 -3.57 -16.84
C PHE A 298 16.90 -2.60 -17.85
N GLN A 299 18.07 -2.93 -18.36
CA GLN A 299 18.72 -2.18 -19.44
C GLN A 299 18.54 -2.96 -20.74
N SER A 300 17.82 -2.36 -21.71
CA SER A 300 17.56 -2.98 -23.03
C SER A 300 18.75 -2.87 -23.99
#